data_AF-A0A2M8B2C8-F1
#
_entry.id   AF-A0A2M8B2C8-F1
#
_cell.length_a   1.000
_cell.length_b   1.000
_cell.length_c   1.000
_cell.angle_alpha   90.00
_cell.angle_beta   90.00
_cell.angle_gamma   90.00
#
_symmetry.space_group_name_H-M   'P 1'
#
loop_
_entity.id
_entity.type
_entity.pdbx_description
1 polymer ?
#
loop_
_entity_poly.entity_id
_entity_poly.type
_entity_poly.pdbx_seq_one_letter_code
_entity_poly.pdbx_strand_id
1 'polypeptide(L)'
;MNIRAGLSLATLVAVSLSPVVGGAKAQAPAPVRILGACDVAFLVTSTLHDFPGSARCLPFEAVLDRDPAGRQVLPTVEVEVPVAGMDTRDGSRDGRMREMFRSDRFPRIRGVAQDVDVDRLRVEMGKGPEGKAPLGMILRIRDVERKVRATASNLRESGDRVTFDLEFPVSLGEFDLKAPSVLGIIRVGDKVSVKVILNLTVSRSP
;
A
#
# COMPACT_ATOMS: atom_id res chain seq x y z
N MET A 1 78.22 9.31 -61.51
CA MET A 1 78.19 10.63 -60.86
C MET A 1 76.73 11.09 -60.79
N ASN A 2 76.20 11.23 -59.56
CA ASN A 2 75.05 12.07 -59.11
C ASN A 2 73.62 11.72 -59.61
N ILE A 3 72.75 11.01 -58.84
CA ILE A 3 71.81 11.38 -57.74
C ILE A 3 70.52 12.13 -58.19
N ARG A 4 69.36 11.64 -57.67
CA ARG A 4 68.06 12.29 -57.25
C ARG A 4 66.84 11.81 -58.07
N ALA A 5 65.81 11.12 -57.54
CA ALA A 5 64.88 11.30 -56.40
C ALA A 5 63.68 12.23 -56.67
N GLY A 6 62.46 11.73 -56.43
CA GLY A 6 61.15 12.43 -56.42
C GLY A 6 60.05 11.56 -57.05
N LEU A 7 59.16 10.82 -56.36
CA LEU A 7 58.22 11.04 -55.24
C LEU A 7 56.88 11.71 -55.65
N SER A 8 55.78 11.03 -55.27
CA SER A 8 54.39 11.52 -55.08
C SER A 8 53.49 11.58 -56.34
N LEU A 9 52.20 11.22 -56.35
CA LEU A 9 51.22 10.95 -55.28
C LEU A 9 50.06 10.14 -55.93
N ALA A 10 49.67 8.99 -55.39
CA ALA A 10 48.46 8.27 -55.81
C ALA A 10 47.38 8.46 -54.75
N THR A 11 46.30 9.15 -55.12
CA THR A 11 45.18 9.46 -54.23
C THR A 11 44.26 8.25 -54.10
N LEU A 12 44.27 7.60 -52.94
CA LEU A 12 43.37 6.50 -52.59
C LEU A 12 42.03 7.08 -52.12
N VAL A 13 40.96 6.85 -52.88
CA VAL A 13 39.58 7.16 -52.44
C VAL A 13 39.09 5.99 -51.60
N ALA A 14 39.00 6.18 -50.28
CA ALA A 14 38.41 5.22 -49.37
C ALA A 14 36.90 5.48 -49.27
N VAL A 15 36.09 4.61 -49.87
CA VAL A 15 34.62 4.58 -49.68
C VAL A 15 34.34 3.85 -48.37
N SER A 16 34.02 4.58 -47.31
CA SER A 16 33.57 4.02 -46.04
C SER A 16 32.08 3.69 -46.09
N LEU A 17 31.74 2.41 -46.32
CA LEU A 17 30.42 1.86 -46.07
C LEU A 17 30.25 1.66 -44.56
N SER A 18 29.53 2.56 -43.88
CA SER A 18 29.12 2.35 -42.50
C SER A 18 27.86 1.47 -42.45
N PRO A 19 27.85 0.37 -41.69
CA PRO A 19 26.63 -0.38 -41.43
C PRO A 19 25.74 0.40 -40.45
N VAL A 20 24.54 0.77 -40.91
CA VAL A 20 23.47 1.27 -40.03
C VAL A 20 22.92 0.08 -39.26
N VAL A 21 23.54 -0.26 -38.14
CA VAL A 21 22.96 -1.19 -37.17
C VAL A 21 21.84 -0.44 -36.44
N GLY A 22 20.61 -0.65 -36.90
CA GLY A 22 19.41 -0.17 -36.21
C GLY A 22 19.29 -0.87 -34.85
N GLY A 23 19.86 -0.26 -33.82
CA GLY A 23 19.67 -0.68 -32.43
C GLY A 23 18.22 -0.45 -32.03
N ALA A 24 17.40 -1.51 -32.12
CA ALA A 24 16.11 -1.54 -31.46
C ALA A 24 16.35 -1.29 -29.96
N LYS A 25 15.94 -0.12 -29.45
CA LYS A 25 15.95 0.12 -28.00
C LYS A 25 15.05 -0.93 -27.37
N ALA A 26 15.63 -1.81 -26.55
CA ALA A 26 14.87 -2.74 -25.74
C ALA A 26 13.84 -1.93 -24.93
N GLN A 27 12.56 -2.12 -25.23
CA GLN A 27 11.47 -1.51 -24.50
C GLN A 27 11.57 -2.02 -23.06
N ALA A 28 11.68 -1.12 -22.08
CA ALA A 28 11.64 -1.54 -20.68
C ALA A 28 10.33 -2.30 -20.43
N PRO A 29 10.37 -3.43 -19.69
CA PRO A 29 9.16 -4.18 -19.38
C PRO A 29 8.16 -3.27 -18.66
N ALA A 30 6.89 -3.43 -19.00
CA ALA A 30 5.81 -2.66 -18.38
C ALA A 30 5.79 -2.90 -16.85
N PRO A 31 5.44 -1.87 -16.05
CA PRO A 31 5.36 -2.01 -14.60
C PRO A 31 4.28 -3.03 -14.21
N VAL A 32 4.57 -3.84 -13.21
CA VAL A 32 3.59 -4.77 -12.64
C VAL A 32 2.67 -3.98 -11.71
N ARG A 33 1.36 -4.03 -11.98
CA ARG A 33 0.34 -3.30 -11.23
C ARG A 33 -0.39 -4.23 -10.28
N ILE A 34 -0.67 -3.74 -9.08
CA ILE A 34 -1.47 -4.45 -8.07
C ILE A 34 -2.75 -3.66 -7.88
N LEU A 35 -3.88 -4.27 -8.22
CA LEU A 35 -5.20 -3.73 -7.94
C LEU A 35 -5.66 -4.27 -6.58
N GLY A 36 -6.13 -3.40 -5.71
CA GLY A 36 -6.49 -3.75 -4.34
C GLY A 36 -7.90 -3.31 -3.95
N ALA A 37 -8.53 -4.11 -3.10
CA ALA A 37 -9.72 -3.78 -2.34
C ALA A 37 -9.60 -4.36 -0.93
N CYS A 38 -10.38 -3.85 0.01
CA CYS A 38 -10.31 -4.33 1.39
C CYS A 38 -11.61 -4.15 2.15
N ASP A 39 -11.90 -5.12 3.02
CA ASP A 39 -12.94 -5.04 4.03
C ASP A 39 -12.29 -4.79 5.39
N VAL A 40 -12.88 -3.91 6.18
CA VAL A 40 -12.39 -3.51 7.50
C VAL A 40 -13.41 -3.95 8.53
N ALA A 41 -12.96 -4.64 9.55
CA ALA A 41 -13.69 -4.91 10.78
C ALA A 41 -13.00 -4.20 11.93
N PHE A 42 -13.78 -3.60 12.81
CA PHE A 42 -13.26 -2.98 14.03
C PHE A 42 -14.10 -3.40 15.23
N LEU A 43 -13.42 -3.57 16.37
CA LEU A 43 -14.05 -3.90 17.65
C LEU A 43 -13.76 -2.79 18.64
N VAL A 44 -14.83 -2.23 19.22
CA VAL A 44 -14.75 -1.17 20.21
C VAL A 44 -15.24 -1.72 21.54
N THR A 45 -14.40 -1.61 22.57
CA THR A 45 -14.78 -1.98 23.93
C THR A 45 -15.50 -0.81 24.61
N SER A 46 -16.56 -1.10 25.37
CA SER A 46 -17.23 -0.11 26.22
C SER A 46 -17.47 -0.68 27.62
N THR A 47 -17.83 0.18 28.57
CA THR A 47 -18.15 -0.24 29.95
C THR A 47 -19.37 -1.16 30.05
N LEU A 48 -20.22 -1.23 29.02
CA LEU A 48 -21.41 -2.07 29.02
C LEU A 48 -21.19 -3.38 28.23
N HIS A 49 -20.75 -3.27 26.97
CA HIS A 49 -20.40 -4.39 26.11
C HIS A 49 -19.48 -3.94 24.97
N ASP A 50 -18.71 -4.88 24.43
CA ASP A 50 -18.01 -4.67 23.17
C ASP A 50 -19.01 -4.59 22.03
N PHE A 51 -18.76 -3.70 21.07
CA PHE A 51 -19.55 -3.64 19.86
C PHE A 51 -18.67 -3.67 18.61
N PRO A 52 -19.04 -4.45 17.59
CA PRO A 52 -18.33 -4.47 16.33
C PRO A 52 -18.80 -3.34 15.41
N GLY A 53 -17.98 -3.03 14.42
CA GLY A 53 -18.39 -2.34 13.22
C GLY A 53 -17.55 -2.75 12.02
N SER A 54 -17.97 -2.30 10.85
CA SER A 54 -17.33 -2.62 9.58
C SER A 54 -17.26 -1.41 8.66
N ALA A 55 -16.33 -1.47 7.71
CA ALA A 55 -16.22 -0.52 6.61
C ALA A 55 -15.60 -1.22 5.39
N ARG A 56 -15.55 -0.53 4.26
CA ARG A 56 -14.85 -0.98 3.06
C ARG A 56 -13.97 0.15 2.55
N CYS A 57 -12.73 -0.15 2.14
CA CYS A 57 -11.93 0.86 1.47
C CYS A 57 -12.37 1.10 0.03
N LEU A 58 -12.02 2.25 -0.51
CA LEU A 58 -12.04 2.44 -1.95
C LEU A 58 -11.07 1.46 -2.62
N PRO A 59 -11.37 1.01 -3.84
CA PRO A 59 -10.37 0.34 -4.67
C PRO A 59 -9.13 1.21 -4.81
N PHE A 60 -7.97 0.59 -4.74
CA PHE A 60 -6.68 1.27 -4.85
C PHE A 60 -5.75 0.52 -5.80
N GLU A 61 -4.68 1.19 -6.18
CA GLU A 61 -3.63 0.61 -7.02
C GLU A 61 -2.26 0.86 -6.38
N ALA A 62 -1.37 -0.11 -6.50
CA ALA A 62 0.04 0.05 -6.21
C ALA A 62 0.89 -0.48 -7.36
N VAL A 63 2.07 0.12 -7.54
CA VAL A 63 3.03 -0.30 -8.56
C VAL A 63 4.16 -1.07 -7.88
N LEU A 64 4.37 -2.30 -8.34
CA LEU A 64 5.49 -3.11 -7.91
C LEU A 64 6.75 -2.64 -8.64
N ASP A 65 7.78 -2.32 -7.87
CA ASP A 65 9.07 -1.85 -8.35
C ASP A 65 10.20 -2.78 -7.90
N ARG A 66 11.42 -2.51 -8.37
CA ARG A 66 12.63 -3.11 -7.85
C ARG A 66 13.54 -2.04 -7.27
N ASP A 67 13.99 -2.25 -6.05
CA ASP A 67 14.99 -1.38 -5.44
C ASP A 67 16.39 -1.58 -6.09
N PRO A 68 17.40 -0.77 -5.74
CA PRO A 68 18.76 -0.93 -6.29
C PRO A 68 19.43 -2.29 -5.97
N ALA A 69 18.94 -3.02 -4.97
CA ALA A 69 19.38 -4.37 -4.64
C ALA A 69 18.59 -5.46 -5.42
N GLY A 70 17.67 -5.06 -6.29
CA GLY A 70 16.84 -5.94 -7.12
C GLY A 70 15.63 -6.54 -6.40
N ARG A 71 15.37 -6.16 -5.14
CA ARG A 71 14.26 -6.68 -4.33
C ARG A 71 12.94 -6.12 -4.81
N GLN A 72 11.87 -6.93 -4.73
CA GLN A 72 10.53 -6.47 -5.04
C GLN A 72 10.01 -5.55 -3.92
N VAL A 73 9.71 -4.30 -4.27
CA VAL A 73 9.21 -3.30 -3.33
C VAL A 73 7.93 -2.65 -3.82
N LEU A 74 7.05 -2.28 -2.89
CA LEU A 74 5.98 -1.32 -3.16
C LEU A 74 6.41 0.02 -2.55
N PRO A 75 6.90 0.99 -3.37
CA PRO A 75 7.40 2.26 -2.85
C PRO A 75 6.33 3.01 -2.04
N THR A 76 5.07 2.92 -2.47
CA THR A 76 3.93 3.47 -1.75
C THR A 76 2.68 2.64 -2.03
N VAL A 77 1.94 2.32 -0.98
CA VAL A 77 0.60 1.76 -1.02
C VAL A 77 -0.30 2.68 -0.22
N GLU A 78 -1.34 3.20 -0.85
CA GLU A 78 -2.30 4.10 -0.23
C GLU A 78 -3.69 3.46 -0.25
N VAL A 79 -4.35 3.49 0.91
CA VAL A 79 -5.70 2.95 1.09
C VAL A 79 -6.56 4.01 1.75
N GLU A 80 -7.75 4.25 1.20
CA GLU A 80 -8.71 5.20 1.75
C GLU A 80 -10.01 4.51 2.15
N VAL A 81 -10.49 4.77 3.37
CA VAL A 81 -11.78 4.27 3.87
C VAL A 81 -12.76 5.45 3.98
N PRO A 82 -13.88 5.44 3.23
CA PRO A 82 -14.92 6.45 3.39
C PRO A 82 -15.58 6.35 4.75
N VAL A 83 -15.58 7.45 5.51
CA VAL A 83 -16.20 7.50 6.86
C VAL A 83 -17.71 7.27 6.78
N ALA A 84 -18.34 7.76 5.70
CA ALA A 84 -19.78 7.60 5.48
C ALA A 84 -20.22 6.13 5.35
N GLY A 85 -19.33 5.24 4.93
CA GLY A 85 -19.60 3.81 4.76
C GLY A 85 -19.28 2.95 5.99
N MET A 86 -18.92 3.55 7.12
CA MET A 86 -18.70 2.83 8.37
C MET A 86 -20.05 2.51 9.04
N ASP A 87 -20.20 1.26 9.49
CA ASP A 87 -21.47 0.69 9.97
C ASP A 87 -21.24 -0.12 11.25
N THR A 88 -21.94 0.23 12.32
CA THR A 88 -21.96 -0.48 13.61
C THR A 88 -23.26 -1.25 13.86
N ARG A 89 -24.12 -1.34 12.83
CA ARG A 89 -25.49 -1.84 12.84
C ARG A 89 -26.43 -1.05 13.75
N ASP A 90 -26.06 0.19 14.08
CA ASP A 90 -26.84 1.12 14.88
C ASP A 90 -26.71 2.53 14.30
N GLY A 91 -27.77 3.01 13.63
CA GLY A 91 -27.74 4.29 12.92
C GLY A 91 -27.48 5.51 13.80
N SER A 92 -27.83 5.45 15.09
CA SER A 92 -27.54 6.52 16.07
C SER A 92 -26.06 6.54 16.42
N ARG A 93 -25.47 5.37 16.65
CA ARG A 93 -24.03 5.22 16.85
C ARG A 93 -23.24 5.61 15.61
N ASP A 94 -23.71 5.24 14.43
CA ASP A 94 -23.08 5.62 13.17
C ASP A 94 -23.13 7.13 12.95
N GLY A 95 -24.24 7.78 13.31
CA GLY A 95 -24.37 9.24 13.29
C GLY A 95 -23.32 9.92 14.16
N ARG A 96 -23.22 9.50 15.43
CA ARG A 96 -22.22 10.04 16.37
C ARG A 96 -20.80 9.74 15.95
N MET A 97 -20.55 8.58 15.34
CA MET A 97 -19.25 8.22 14.79
C MET A 97 -18.86 9.16 13.65
N ARG A 98 -19.78 9.43 12.71
CA ARG A 98 -19.58 10.40 11.61
C ARG A 98 -19.31 11.81 12.14
N GLU A 99 -20.04 12.25 13.16
CA GLU A 99 -19.81 13.53 13.85
C GLU A 99 -18.42 13.59 14.51
N MET A 100 -18.01 12.54 15.24
CA MET A 100 -16.70 12.45 15.88
C MET A 100 -15.55 12.53 14.86
N PHE A 101 -15.70 11.84 13.72
CA PHE A 101 -14.75 11.92 12.61
C PHE A 101 -14.85 13.23 11.83
N ARG A 102 -15.86 14.07 12.07
CA ARG A 102 -16.14 15.30 11.30
C ARG A 102 -16.21 14.98 9.80
N SER A 103 -17.04 14.00 9.44
CA SER A 103 -17.08 13.42 8.09
C SER A 103 -17.44 14.40 6.98
N ASP A 104 -18.05 15.53 7.32
CA ASP A 104 -18.30 16.66 6.43
C ASP A 104 -17.01 17.33 5.94
N ARG A 105 -15.98 17.39 6.79
CA ARG A 105 -14.67 18.01 6.47
C ARG A 105 -13.60 16.98 6.17
N PHE A 106 -13.68 15.81 6.80
CA PHE A 106 -12.73 14.72 6.65
C PHE A 106 -13.47 13.45 6.23
N PRO A 107 -13.87 13.35 4.96
CA PRO A 107 -14.73 12.25 4.49
C PRO A 107 -14.02 10.89 4.42
N ARG A 108 -12.70 10.85 4.61
CA ARG A 108 -11.86 9.67 4.42
C ARG A 108 -10.87 9.51 5.57
N ILE A 109 -10.65 8.25 5.95
CA ILE A 109 -9.49 7.81 6.72
C ILE A 109 -8.46 7.27 5.71
N ARG A 110 -7.18 7.64 5.87
CA ARG A 110 -6.12 7.29 4.91
C ARG A 110 -5.02 6.50 5.59
N GLY A 111 -4.68 5.33 5.06
CA GLY A 111 -3.53 4.52 5.46
C GLY A 111 -2.48 4.49 4.35
N VAL A 112 -1.21 4.69 4.70
CA VAL A 112 -0.09 4.65 3.77
C VAL A 112 1.00 3.72 4.28
N ALA A 113 1.40 2.74 3.48
CA ALA A 113 2.63 1.99 3.69
C ALA A 113 3.67 2.41 2.65
N GLN A 114 4.93 2.49 3.05
CA GLN A 114 6.05 2.90 2.17
C GLN A 114 7.14 1.83 2.19
N ASP A 115 7.85 1.72 1.07
CA ASP A 115 9.01 0.84 0.91
C ASP A 115 8.75 -0.60 1.40
N VAL A 116 7.57 -1.14 1.04
CA VAL A 116 7.17 -2.48 1.50
C VAL A 116 7.97 -3.53 0.74
N ASP A 117 8.86 -4.23 1.45
CA ASP A 117 9.60 -5.38 0.94
C ASP A 117 8.66 -6.59 0.79
N VAL A 118 8.23 -6.86 -0.43
CA VAL A 118 7.19 -7.86 -0.74
C VAL A 118 7.69 -9.28 -0.47
N ASP A 119 8.94 -9.56 -0.84
CA ASP A 119 9.55 -10.88 -0.68
C ASP A 119 9.70 -11.21 0.81
N ARG A 120 10.18 -10.26 1.61
CA ARG A 120 10.24 -10.41 3.06
C ARG A 120 8.86 -10.61 3.67
N LEU A 121 7.87 -9.83 3.29
CA LEU A 121 6.51 -9.94 3.82
C LEU A 121 5.94 -11.35 3.55
N ARG A 122 6.10 -11.85 2.32
CA ARG A 122 5.70 -13.22 1.93
C ARG A 122 6.41 -14.28 2.76
N VAL A 123 7.73 -14.20 2.89
CA VAL A 123 8.53 -15.18 3.65
C VAL A 123 8.08 -15.23 5.10
N GLU A 124 7.90 -14.07 5.75
CA GLU A 124 7.50 -14.01 7.17
C GLU A 124 6.07 -14.52 7.40
N MET A 125 5.11 -14.19 6.53
CA MET A 125 3.74 -14.73 6.61
C MET A 125 3.66 -16.21 6.22
N GLY A 126 4.60 -16.70 5.41
CA GLY A 126 4.66 -18.08 4.94
C GLY A 126 5.22 -19.10 5.94
N LYS A 127 5.64 -18.68 7.14
CA LYS A 127 6.23 -19.55 8.18
C LYS A 127 5.22 -20.49 8.89
N GLY A 128 4.16 -20.91 8.18
CA GLY A 128 3.11 -21.78 8.68
C GLY A 128 1.89 -21.04 9.23
N PRO A 129 0.97 -21.73 9.95
CA PRO A 129 -0.30 -21.18 10.41
C PRO A 129 -0.18 -19.94 11.32
N GLU A 130 0.97 -19.76 11.96
CA GLU A 130 1.26 -18.62 12.84
C GLU A 130 2.17 -17.56 12.19
N GLY A 131 2.46 -17.69 10.89
CA GLY A 131 3.30 -16.75 10.15
C GLY A 131 2.74 -15.32 10.25
N LYS A 132 3.55 -14.43 10.83
CA LYS A 132 3.20 -13.04 11.09
C LYS A 132 4.35 -12.14 10.66
N ALA A 133 4.03 -11.08 9.93
CA ALA A 133 5.01 -10.11 9.46
C ALA A 133 4.65 -8.71 9.98
N PRO A 134 5.56 -7.99 10.66
CA PRO A 134 5.30 -6.62 11.05
C PRO A 134 5.29 -5.71 9.81
N LEU A 135 4.32 -4.79 9.74
CA LEU A 135 4.22 -3.78 8.70
C LEU A 135 4.06 -2.40 9.35
N GLY A 136 4.94 -1.46 9.00
CA GLY A 136 4.80 -0.07 9.40
C GLY A 136 3.90 0.69 8.43
N MET A 137 3.00 1.52 8.96
CA MET A 137 2.16 2.40 8.15
C MET A 137 1.95 3.75 8.82
N ILE A 138 1.63 4.76 8.04
CA ILE A 138 1.12 6.06 8.50
C ILE A 138 -0.40 5.99 8.38
N LEU A 139 -1.10 6.15 9.49
CA LEU A 139 -2.54 6.28 9.51
C LEU A 139 -2.90 7.74 9.75
N ARG A 140 -3.79 8.27 8.92
CA ARG A 140 -4.37 9.59 9.06
C ARG A 140 -5.85 9.47 9.35
N ILE A 141 -6.26 10.08 10.47
CA ILE A 141 -7.66 10.26 10.81
C ILE A 141 -7.87 11.75 11.03
N ARG A 142 -8.81 12.33 10.29
CA ARG A 142 -8.99 13.78 10.18
C ARG A 142 -7.70 14.49 9.74
N ASP A 143 -7.23 15.41 10.57
CA ASP A 143 -6.04 16.25 10.45
C ASP A 143 -4.83 15.67 11.18
N VAL A 144 -4.95 14.49 11.78
CA VAL A 144 -3.90 13.89 12.63
C VAL A 144 -3.30 12.66 11.97
N GLU A 145 -1.97 12.64 11.86
CA GLU A 145 -1.20 11.51 11.33
C GLU A 145 -0.40 10.83 12.45
N ARG A 146 -0.41 9.50 12.47
CA ARG A 146 0.36 8.68 13.40
C ARG A 146 1.00 7.50 12.68
N LYS A 147 2.19 7.11 13.15
CA LYS A 147 2.80 5.85 12.77
C LYS A 147 2.10 4.72 13.53
N VAL A 148 1.65 3.71 12.80
CA VAL A 148 0.99 2.53 13.33
C VAL A 148 1.80 1.32 12.91
N ARG A 149 1.95 0.35 13.82
CA ARG A 149 2.53 -0.96 13.52
C ARG A 149 1.40 -1.96 13.37
N ALA A 150 1.22 -2.47 12.15
CA ALA A 150 0.32 -3.55 11.85
C ALA A 150 1.04 -4.90 11.84
N THR A 151 0.28 -5.96 12.00
CA THR A 151 0.72 -7.34 11.83
C THR A 151 0.01 -7.93 10.63
N ALA A 152 0.76 -8.30 9.61
CA ALA A 152 0.27 -9.01 8.44
C ALA A 152 0.29 -10.53 8.69
N SER A 153 -0.74 -11.24 8.27
CA SER A 153 -0.87 -12.69 8.46
C SER A 153 -1.85 -13.32 7.48
N ASN A 154 -2.04 -14.64 7.56
CA ASN A 154 -3.05 -15.37 6.79
C ASN A 154 -2.91 -15.20 5.26
N LEU A 155 -1.66 -15.15 4.77
CA LEU A 155 -1.38 -15.06 3.34
C LEU A 155 -1.96 -16.26 2.59
N ARG A 156 -2.72 -15.99 1.53
CA ARG A 156 -3.15 -16.99 0.55
C ARG A 156 -2.88 -16.43 -0.84
N GLU A 157 -2.26 -17.23 -1.68
CA GLU A 157 -1.98 -16.88 -3.07
C GLU A 157 -2.60 -17.94 -3.99
N SER A 158 -3.32 -17.49 -5.02
CA SER A 158 -3.94 -18.37 -6.02
C SER A 158 -3.94 -17.66 -7.37
N GLY A 159 -3.04 -18.09 -8.26
CA GLY A 159 -2.86 -17.46 -9.57
C GLY A 159 -2.39 -16.00 -9.43
N ASP A 160 -3.20 -15.07 -9.94
CA ASP A 160 -2.99 -13.62 -9.84
C ASP A 160 -3.61 -13.01 -8.58
N ARG A 161 -4.32 -13.79 -7.76
CA ARG A 161 -4.98 -13.32 -6.54
C ARG A 161 -4.12 -13.52 -5.32
N VAL A 162 -4.07 -12.50 -4.47
CA VAL A 162 -3.41 -12.52 -3.16
C VAL A 162 -4.38 -11.99 -2.12
N THR A 163 -4.54 -12.72 -1.01
CA THR A 163 -5.30 -12.26 0.15
C THR A 163 -4.49 -12.38 1.41
N PHE A 164 -4.59 -11.41 2.31
CA PHE A 164 -3.99 -11.48 3.63
C PHE A 164 -4.70 -10.53 4.59
N ASP A 165 -4.46 -10.72 5.88
CA ASP A 165 -5.02 -9.90 6.95
C ASP A 165 -3.97 -8.89 7.44
N LEU A 166 -4.40 -7.68 7.78
CA LEU A 166 -3.67 -6.73 8.62
C LEU A 166 -4.42 -6.48 9.92
N GLU A 167 -3.73 -6.60 11.05
CA GLU A 167 -4.29 -6.32 12.37
C GLU A 167 -3.47 -5.24 13.08
N PHE A 168 -4.14 -4.23 13.65
CA PHE A 168 -3.50 -3.18 14.44
C PHE A 168 -4.49 -2.52 15.42
N PRO A 169 -4.00 -2.03 16.57
CA PRO A 169 -4.79 -1.19 17.45
C PRO A 169 -4.80 0.26 16.96
N VAL A 170 -5.90 0.97 17.24
CA VAL A 170 -6.03 2.43 17.09
C VAL A 170 -6.46 3.02 18.43
N SER A 171 -5.75 4.04 18.92
CA SER A 171 -6.18 4.83 20.08
C SER A 171 -6.99 6.04 19.60
N LEU A 172 -8.22 6.21 20.09
CA LEU A 172 -9.03 7.38 19.78
C LEU A 172 -8.34 8.68 20.24
N GLY A 173 -7.77 8.66 21.43
CA GLY A 173 -7.06 9.79 22.03
C GLY A 173 -5.80 10.19 21.25
N GLU A 174 -5.02 9.24 20.72
CA GLU A 174 -3.85 9.57 19.89
C GLU A 174 -4.20 10.36 18.62
N PHE A 175 -5.44 10.24 18.14
CA PHE A 175 -6.00 10.95 16.99
C PHE A 175 -6.91 12.13 17.36
N ASP A 176 -6.87 12.57 18.62
CA ASP A 176 -7.71 13.65 19.15
C ASP A 176 -9.22 13.40 18.91
N LEU A 177 -9.64 12.14 18.94
CA LEU A 177 -11.03 11.72 18.85
C LEU A 177 -11.59 11.56 20.26
N LYS A 178 -12.69 12.24 20.53
CA LYS A 178 -13.43 12.09 21.79
C LYS A 178 -14.49 11.02 21.59
N ALA A 179 -14.32 9.90 22.27
CA ALA A 179 -15.29 8.84 22.20
C ALA A 179 -16.67 9.34 22.67
N PRO A 180 -17.77 9.06 21.95
CA PRO A 180 -19.11 9.48 22.35
C PRO A 180 -19.47 8.85 23.70
N SER A 181 -20.04 9.64 24.62
CA SER A 181 -20.58 9.13 25.89
C SER A 181 -22.10 9.22 25.89
N VAL A 182 -22.75 8.25 26.53
CA VAL A 182 -24.22 8.24 26.69
C VAL A 182 -24.54 8.41 28.16
N LEU A 183 -25.23 9.51 28.50
CA LEU A 183 -25.68 9.85 29.86
C LEU A 183 -24.58 9.86 30.94
N GLY A 184 -23.31 9.98 30.57
CA GLY A 184 -22.17 10.04 31.50
C GLY A 184 -21.79 8.72 32.19
N ILE A 185 -22.57 7.65 31.99
CA ILE A 185 -22.40 6.35 32.66
C ILE A 185 -21.74 5.32 31.71
N ILE A 186 -22.03 5.40 30.41
CA ILE A 186 -21.44 4.50 29.40
C ILE A 186 -20.21 5.17 28.80
N ARG A 187 -19.05 4.57 29.01
CA ARG A 187 -17.76 5.03 28.45
C ARG A 187 -17.27 4.04 27.41
N VAL A 188 -16.83 4.58 26.29
CA VAL A 188 -16.14 3.83 25.25
C VAL A 188 -14.64 3.82 25.58
N GLY A 189 -14.04 2.65 25.48
CA GLY A 189 -12.60 2.46 25.64
C GLY A 189 -11.82 3.19 24.56
N ASP A 190 -10.62 3.64 24.92
CA ASP A 190 -9.76 4.40 24.01
C ASP A 190 -9.25 3.55 22.84
N LYS A 191 -8.95 2.27 23.08
CA LYS A 191 -8.38 1.38 22.08
C LYS A 191 -9.48 0.68 21.27
N VAL A 192 -9.34 0.76 19.96
CA VAL A 192 -10.13 0.06 18.96
C VAL A 192 -9.23 -0.98 18.30
N SER A 193 -9.66 -2.24 18.29
CA SER A 193 -8.95 -3.30 17.54
C SER A 193 -9.43 -3.27 16.09
N VAL A 194 -8.51 -3.14 15.14
CA VAL A 194 -8.81 -3.09 13.71
C VAL A 194 -8.24 -4.31 13.01
N LYS A 195 -9.06 -4.95 12.19
CA LYS A 195 -8.68 -6.01 11.26
C LYS A 195 -9.08 -5.60 9.85
N VAL A 196 -8.15 -5.70 8.91
CA VAL A 196 -8.36 -5.41 7.49
C VAL A 196 -8.07 -6.67 6.71
N ILE A 197 -8.99 -7.07 5.84
CA ILE A 197 -8.79 -8.17 4.90
C ILE A 197 -8.51 -7.56 3.54
N LEU A 198 -7.30 -7.76 3.03
CA LEU A 198 -6.87 -7.26 1.72
C LEU A 198 -7.11 -8.31 0.65
N ASN A 199 -7.69 -7.87 -0.47
CA ASN A 199 -7.91 -8.66 -1.66
C ASN A 199 -7.20 -7.97 -2.83
N LEU A 200 -6.12 -8.59 -3.29
CA LEU A 200 -5.26 -8.03 -4.33
C LEU A 200 -5.30 -8.88 -5.60
N THR A 201 -5.18 -8.23 -6.74
CA THR A 201 -4.99 -8.86 -8.05
C THR A 201 -3.73 -8.29 -8.69
N VAL A 202 -2.80 -9.18 -9.06
CA VAL A 202 -1.54 -8.83 -9.69
C VAL A 202 -1.73 -8.83 -11.21
N SER A 203 -1.86 -7.64 -11.79
CA SER A 203 -1.90 -7.46 -13.23
C SER A 203 -0.49 -7.42 -13.79
N ARG A 204 -0.10 -8.48 -14.49
CA ARG A 204 1.08 -8.49 -15.34
C ARG A 204 0.61 -8.03 -16.72
N SER A 205 1.15 -6.92 -17.22
CA SER A 205 0.90 -6.57 -18.62
C SER A 205 1.40 -7.72 -19.50
N PRO A 206 0.63 -8.13 -20.53
CA PRO A 206 0.98 -9.23 -21.41
C PRO A 206 2.27 -8.99 -22.19
#